data_AF-A0A3M1HR67-F1
#
_entry.id   AF-A0A3M1HR67-F1
#
_cell.length_a   1.000
_cell.length_b   1.000
_cell.length_c   1.000
_cell.angle_alpha   90.00
_cell.angle_beta   90.00
_cell.angle_gamma   90.00
#
_symmetry.space_group_name_H-M   'P 1'
#
loop_
_entity.id
_entity.type
_entity.pdbx_description
1 polymer ?
#
loop_
_entity_poly.entity_id
_entity_poly.type
_entity_poly.pdbx_seq_one_letter_code
_entity_poly.pdbx_strand_id
1 'polypeptide(L)'
;MAGRQEAVMRAFWVVLFVWAAAAEAAEPLSLAEAVRLALAHAPEMRAKALDREAAIKQARVALASVLPIVRARLSAMRTDQRYRFDVPRPFLTPRVKATQTAAELEIVQPLVRLDRWAVKREGEIGKTLAELAFTWAREQLISEVVARWGKARAAEEALRAAEKRLKAAQTAARAAEVRYQTGAGTKPELLLARARQKEAEAAAFAAREQWRLARARLESLIGRKVEALGAADLPIRLPEGWVERARTDALSARIAHQKEALAEASVQEALGQALPGLD
;
A
#
# COMPACT_ATOMS: atom_id res chain seq x y z
N MET A 1 1.16 65.23 -9.45
CA MET A 1 1.27 63.78 -9.68
C MET A 1 2.24 63.14 -8.67
N ALA A 2 1.86 63.04 -7.40
CA ALA A 2 2.74 62.47 -6.35
C ALA A 2 2.02 61.57 -5.32
N GLY A 3 0.68 61.56 -5.27
CA GLY A 3 -0.07 60.86 -4.23
C GLY A 3 -0.56 59.44 -4.54
N ARG A 4 -0.25 58.89 -5.72
CA ARG A 4 -0.83 57.60 -6.19
C ARG A 4 0.14 56.43 -6.20
N GLN A 5 1.44 56.68 -5.99
CA GLN A 5 2.48 55.64 -6.01
C GLN A 5 2.83 55.09 -4.61
N GLU A 6 2.54 55.82 -3.52
CA GLU A 6 2.80 55.29 -2.17
C GLU A 6 1.79 54.24 -1.71
N ALA A 7 0.57 54.26 -2.26
CA ALA A 7 -0.47 53.30 -1.92
C ALA A 7 -0.18 51.89 -2.47
N VAL A 8 0.46 51.80 -3.63
CA VAL A 8 0.77 50.52 -4.30
C VAL A 8 1.97 49.82 -3.64
N MET A 9 2.93 50.59 -3.11
CA MET A 9 4.13 50.03 -2.48
C MET A 9 3.89 49.50 -1.06
N ARG A 10 2.87 50.01 -0.36
CA ARG A 10 2.44 49.46 0.95
C ARG A 10 1.56 48.21 0.82
N ALA A 11 0.81 48.07 -0.29
CA ALA A 11 0.03 46.86 -0.56
C ALA A 11 0.91 45.64 -0.91
N PHE A 12 2.09 45.86 -1.49
CA PHE A 12 3.01 44.78 -1.87
C PHE A 12 3.75 44.18 -0.66
N TRP A 13 3.94 44.95 0.42
CA TRP A 13 4.55 44.45 1.66
C TRP A 13 3.56 43.68 2.56
N VAL A 14 2.26 43.88 2.40
CA VAL A 14 1.24 43.14 3.18
C VAL A 14 0.99 41.75 2.59
N VAL A 15 1.16 41.55 1.28
CA VAL A 15 1.03 40.23 0.65
C VAL A 15 2.27 39.35 0.87
N LEU A 16 3.46 39.94 1.09
CA LEU A 16 4.68 39.19 1.38
C LEU A 16 4.82 38.75 2.86
N PHE A 17 3.94 39.24 3.76
CA PHE A 17 4.02 38.98 5.20
C PHE A 17 2.99 37.96 5.72
N VAL A 18 2.14 37.39 4.86
CA VAL A 18 1.19 36.32 5.22
C VAL A 18 1.73 34.92 4.86
N TRP A 19 3.00 34.82 4.45
CA TRP A 19 3.69 33.55 4.24
C TRP A 19 4.73 33.27 5.34
N ALA A 20 4.41 33.67 6.57
CA ALA A 20 5.12 33.28 7.77
C ALA A 20 4.10 32.88 8.83
N ALA A 21 4.31 31.70 9.42
CA ALA A 21 3.53 31.10 10.50
C ALA A 21 2.23 30.37 10.11
N ALA A 22 2.36 29.39 9.22
CA ALA A 22 1.85 28.06 9.56
C ALA A 22 3.05 27.15 9.82
N ALA A 23 3.89 27.53 10.80
CA ALA A 23 4.50 26.51 11.62
C ALA A 23 3.34 25.91 12.39
N GLU A 24 2.62 24.99 11.75
CA GLU A 24 1.72 24.07 12.42
C GLU A 24 2.52 23.58 13.61
N ALA A 25 2.14 24.03 14.82
CA ALA A 25 2.76 23.56 16.04
C ALA A 25 2.68 22.05 15.91
N ALA A 26 3.83 21.40 15.72
CA ALA A 26 3.87 20.01 15.30
C ALA A 26 3.23 19.22 16.43
N GLU A 27 1.93 18.94 16.29
CA GLU A 27 1.22 18.19 17.29
C GLU A 27 1.97 16.87 17.43
N PRO A 28 2.21 16.42 18.67
CA PRO A 28 2.90 15.16 18.90
C PRO A 28 2.23 14.07 18.05
N LEU A 29 3.00 13.39 17.19
CA LEU A 29 2.42 12.49 16.19
C LEU A 29 1.58 11.41 16.89
N SER A 30 0.26 11.50 16.73
CA SER A 30 -0.67 10.51 17.27
C SER A 30 -0.61 9.22 16.44
N LEU A 31 -1.00 8.10 17.03
CA LEU A 31 -1.02 6.83 16.31
C LEU A 31 -2.06 6.86 15.17
N ALA A 32 -3.21 7.52 15.37
CA ALA A 32 -4.21 7.69 14.32
C ALA A 32 -3.64 8.48 13.12
N GLU A 33 -2.88 9.54 13.39
CA GLU A 33 -2.22 10.31 12.33
C GLU A 33 -1.10 9.51 11.65
N ALA A 34 -0.30 8.76 12.40
CA ALA A 34 0.74 7.90 11.84
C ALA A 34 0.15 6.86 10.86
N VAL A 35 -0.99 6.25 11.22
CA VAL A 35 -1.72 5.32 10.34
C VAL A 35 -2.23 6.04 9.09
N ARG A 36 -2.82 7.23 9.23
CA ARG A 36 -3.30 8.03 8.10
C ARG A 36 -2.17 8.37 7.12
N LEU A 37 -1.03 8.81 7.64
CA LEU A 37 0.15 9.15 6.83
C LEU A 37 0.73 7.92 6.14
N ALA A 38 0.84 6.79 6.86
CA ALA A 38 1.32 5.54 6.28
C ALA A 38 0.41 5.05 5.13
N LEU A 39 -0.91 5.08 5.33
CA LEU A 39 -1.87 4.67 4.29
C LEU A 39 -1.82 5.56 3.06
N ALA A 40 -1.51 6.85 3.22
CA ALA A 40 -1.35 7.78 2.11
C ALA A 40 -0.01 7.60 1.37
N HIS A 41 1.05 7.23 2.08
CA HIS A 41 2.41 7.15 1.53
C HIS A 41 2.77 5.77 0.96
N ALA A 42 2.27 4.68 1.54
CA ALA A 42 2.75 3.32 1.26
C ALA A 42 2.63 2.92 -0.23
N PRO A 43 3.75 2.69 -0.94
CA PRO A 43 3.73 2.25 -2.34
C PRO A 43 3.03 0.90 -2.53
N GLU A 44 3.15 0.02 -1.55
CA GLU A 44 2.48 -1.29 -1.55
C GLU A 44 0.96 -1.15 -1.59
N MET A 45 0.39 -0.17 -0.88
CA MET A 45 -1.05 0.09 -0.92
C MET A 45 -1.50 0.60 -2.29
N ARG A 46 -0.68 1.43 -2.94
CA ARG A 46 -0.95 1.90 -4.31
C ARG A 46 -0.88 0.75 -5.31
N ALA A 47 0.11 -0.15 -5.19
CA ALA A 47 0.19 -1.35 -6.02
C ALA A 47 -1.05 -2.23 -5.84
N LYS A 48 -1.46 -2.48 -4.59
CA LYS A 48 -2.68 -3.27 -4.29
C LYS A 48 -3.98 -2.62 -4.76
N ALA A 49 -4.05 -1.28 -4.75
CA ALA A 49 -5.18 -0.56 -5.32
C ALA A 49 -5.28 -0.77 -6.84
N LEU A 50 -4.13 -0.75 -7.54
CA LEU A 50 -4.07 -1.03 -8.98
C LEU A 50 -4.37 -2.50 -9.29
N ASP A 51 -3.88 -3.45 -8.49
CA ASP A 51 -4.24 -4.87 -8.60
C ASP A 51 -5.76 -5.08 -8.49
N ARG A 52 -6.39 -4.41 -7.51
CA ARG A 52 -7.85 -4.42 -7.34
C ARG A 52 -8.57 -3.84 -8.56
N GLU A 53 -8.11 -2.70 -9.09
CA GLU A 53 -8.70 -2.09 -10.28
C GLU A 53 -8.56 -2.98 -11.52
N ALA A 54 -7.41 -3.61 -11.69
CA ALA A 54 -7.15 -4.59 -12.75
C ALA A 54 -8.12 -5.77 -12.64
N ALA A 55 -8.33 -6.31 -11.44
CA ALA A 55 -9.29 -7.40 -11.22
C ALA A 55 -10.74 -6.99 -11.52
N ILE A 56 -11.14 -5.75 -11.20
CA ILE A 56 -12.47 -5.22 -11.56
C ILE A 56 -12.62 -5.16 -13.09
N LYS A 57 -11.60 -4.70 -13.80
CA LYS A 57 -11.59 -4.66 -15.28
C LYS A 57 -11.62 -6.07 -15.87
N GLN A 58 -10.87 -7.01 -15.29
CA GLN A 58 -10.86 -8.40 -15.71
C GLN A 58 -12.24 -9.06 -15.52
N ALA A 59 -12.94 -8.76 -14.43
CA ALA A 59 -14.31 -9.21 -14.23
C ALA A 59 -15.28 -8.68 -15.30
N ARG A 60 -15.06 -7.46 -15.81
CA ARG A 60 -15.84 -6.91 -16.94
C ARG A 60 -15.53 -7.61 -18.24
N VAL A 61 -14.26 -7.96 -18.48
CA VAL A 61 -13.86 -8.79 -19.63
C VAL A 61 -14.51 -10.17 -19.54
N ALA A 62 -14.52 -10.79 -18.35
CA ALA A 62 -15.19 -12.07 -18.13
C ALA A 62 -16.70 -11.97 -18.38
N LEU A 63 -17.35 -10.88 -17.99
CA LEU A 63 -18.76 -10.62 -18.30
C LEU A 63 -19.00 -10.51 -19.82
N ALA A 64 -18.07 -9.95 -20.58
CA ALA A 64 -18.21 -9.89 -22.04
C ALA A 64 -18.23 -11.27 -22.70
N SER A 65 -17.76 -12.32 -22.03
CA SER A 65 -17.80 -13.69 -22.58
C SER A 65 -19.20 -14.31 -22.64
N VAL A 66 -20.16 -13.79 -21.86
CA VAL A 66 -21.57 -14.21 -21.89
C VAL A 66 -22.48 -13.24 -22.66
N LEU A 67 -21.93 -12.14 -23.16
CA LEU A 67 -22.68 -11.15 -23.94
C LEU A 67 -22.57 -11.46 -25.44
N PRO A 68 -23.55 -11.02 -26.27
CA PRO A 68 -23.42 -11.10 -27.72
C PRO A 68 -22.21 -10.30 -28.21
N ILE A 69 -21.41 -10.89 -29.08
CA ILE A 69 -20.28 -10.23 -29.72
C ILE A 69 -20.70 -9.83 -31.12
N VAL A 70 -20.69 -8.52 -31.39
CA VAL A 70 -20.96 -7.96 -32.72
C VAL A 70 -19.63 -7.58 -33.36
N ARG A 71 -19.30 -8.20 -34.50
CA ARG A 71 -18.11 -7.90 -35.28
C ARG A 71 -18.52 -7.38 -36.65
N ALA A 72 -18.03 -6.19 -36.99
CA ALA A 72 -18.15 -5.66 -38.33
C ALA A 72 -16.77 -5.77 -39.01
N ARG A 73 -16.73 -6.42 -40.18
CA ARG A 73 -15.51 -6.57 -40.98
C ARG A 73 -15.73 -5.98 -42.36
N LEU A 74 -14.87 -5.04 -42.72
CA LEU A 74 -14.75 -4.53 -44.09
C LEU A 74 -13.46 -5.05 -44.68
N SER A 75 -13.51 -5.64 -45.87
CA SER A 75 -12.35 -6.18 -46.56
C SER A 75 -12.39 -5.86 -48.04
N ALA A 76 -11.22 -5.52 -48.59
CA ALA A 76 -11.03 -5.34 -50.02
C ALA A 76 -9.81 -6.18 -50.43
N MET A 77 -10.03 -7.17 -51.28
CA MET A 77 -8.99 -8.07 -51.76
C MET A 77 -8.87 -7.92 -53.27
N ARG A 78 -7.66 -7.62 -53.74
CA ARG A 78 -7.33 -7.63 -55.17
C ARG A 78 -6.53 -8.88 -55.48
N THR A 79 -7.08 -9.70 -56.35
CA THR A 79 -6.50 -10.98 -56.76
C THR A 79 -6.03 -10.88 -58.20
N ASP A 80 -4.75 -11.18 -58.45
CA ASP A 80 -4.17 -11.34 -59.79
C ASP A 80 -3.63 -12.76 -59.90
N GLN A 81 -4.45 -13.65 -60.45
CA GLN A 81 -4.14 -15.07 -60.60
C GLN A 81 -3.77 -15.37 -62.04
N ARG A 82 -2.66 -16.10 -62.23
CA ARG A 82 -2.25 -16.62 -63.53
C ARG A 82 -2.41 -18.12 -63.54
N TYR A 83 -3.19 -18.63 -64.48
CA TYR A 83 -3.40 -20.05 -64.70
C TYR A 83 -2.53 -20.52 -65.85
N ARG A 84 -1.78 -21.60 -65.62
CA ARG A 84 -1.08 -22.32 -66.67
C ARG A 84 -1.84 -23.62 -66.90
N PHE A 85 -2.30 -23.82 -68.13
CA PHE A 85 -3.01 -25.04 -68.53
C PHE A 85 -2.04 -25.92 -69.31
N ASP A 86 -2.00 -27.21 -69.00
CA ASP A 86 -1.14 -28.18 -69.70
C ASP A 86 -1.61 -28.46 -71.13
N VAL A 87 -2.89 -28.23 -71.42
CA VAL A 87 -3.48 -28.33 -72.77
C VAL A 87 -4.05 -26.96 -73.17
N PRO A 88 -3.69 -26.39 -74.33
CA PRO A 88 -4.20 -25.09 -74.76
C PRO A 88 -5.71 -25.13 -74.96
N ARG A 89 -6.46 -24.36 -74.16
CA ARG A 89 -7.91 -24.17 -74.32
C ARG A 89 -8.17 -22.74 -74.80
N PRO A 90 -8.48 -22.53 -76.10
CA PRO A 90 -8.55 -21.19 -76.72
C PRO A 90 -9.55 -20.23 -76.08
N PHE A 91 -10.56 -20.76 -75.39
CA PHE A 91 -11.66 -19.98 -74.79
C PHE A 91 -11.44 -19.62 -73.32
N LEU A 92 -10.33 -20.05 -72.70
CA LEU A 92 -10.04 -19.77 -71.29
C LEU A 92 -8.93 -18.72 -71.17
N THR A 93 -9.22 -17.63 -70.46
CA THR A 93 -8.24 -16.57 -70.21
C THR A 93 -7.22 -17.01 -69.16
N PRO A 94 -5.90 -16.99 -69.44
CA PRO A 94 -4.86 -17.48 -68.54
C PRO A 94 -4.54 -16.50 -67.39
N ARG A 95 -5.19 -15.34 -67.31
CA ARG A 95 -5.01 -14.38 -66.22
C ARG A 95 -6.36 -13.85 -65.77
N VAL A 96 -6.63 -13.99 -64.49
CA VAL A 96 -7.85 -13.50 -63.84
C VAL A 96 -7.44 -12.41 -62.88
N LYS A 97 -7.93 -11.19 -63.14
CA LYS A 97 -7.83 -10.07 -62.20
C LYS A 97 -9.22 -9.83 -61.63
N ALA A 98 -9.34 -9.96 -60.33
CA ALA A 98 -10.59 -9.69 -59.62
C ALA A 98 -10.31 -8.70 -58.49
N THR A 99 -11.24 -7.77 -58.29
CA THR A 99 -11.28 -6.95 -57.07
C THR A 99 -12.54 -7.34 -56.35
N GLN A 100 -12.41 -7.86 -55.14
CA GLN A 100 -13.52 -8.28 -54.30
C GLN A 100 -13.56 -7.34 -53.10
N THR A 101 -14.73 -6.77 -52.84
CA THR A 101 -15.00 -5.98 -51.64
C THR A 101 -16.10 -6.68 -50.88
N ALA A 102 -15.87 -6.98 -49.61
CA ALA A 102 -16.83 -7.63 -48.75
C ALA A 102 -17.02 -6.83 -47.47
N ALA A 103 -18.29 -6.66 -47.08
CA ALA A 103 -18.70 -6.16 -45.80
C ALA A 103 -19.46 -7.29 -45.08
N GLU A 104 -19.04 -7.62 -43.87
CA GLU A 104 -19.59 -8.71 -43.08
C GLU A 104 -19.95 -8.18 -41.69
N LEU A 105 -21.14 -8.52 -41.21
CA LEU A 105 -21.59 -8.27 -39.85
C LEU A 105 -21.87 -9.62 -39.21
N GLU A 106 -20.99 -10.04 -38.30
CA GLU A 106 -21.09 -11.29 -37.55
C GLU A 106 -21.62 -10.98 -36.14
N ILE A 107 -22.71 -11.64 -35.74
CA ILE A 107 -23.25 -11.56 -34.38
C ILE A 107 -23.20 -12.97 -33.79
N VAL A 108 -22.39 -13.16 -32.76
CA VAL A 108 -22.26 -14.44 -32.05
C VAL A 108 -22.86 -14.30 -30.66
N GLN A 109 -23.85 -15.13 -30.32
CA GLN A 109 -24.51 -15.10 -29.02
C GLN A 109 -24.54 -16.51 -28.40
N PRO A 110 -23.68 -16.80 -27.42
CA PRO A 110 -23.74 -18.10 -26.74
C PRO A 110 -25.09 -18.24 -26.02
N LEU A 111 -25.90 -19.23 -26.43
CA LEU A 111 -27.23 -19.47 -25.86
C LEU A 111 -27.15 -20.35 -24.62
N VAL A 112 -26.40 -21.45 -24.69
CA VAL A 112 -26.22 -22.39 -23.57
C VAL A 112 -24.77 -22.89 -23.57
N ARG A 113 -23.93 -22.21 -22.78
CA ARG A 113 -22.51 -22.52 -22.62
C ARG A 113 -22.05 -22.39 -21.19
N LEU A 114 -22.01 -23.53 -20.49
CA LEU A 114 -21.62 -23.59 -19.08
C LEU A 114 -20.21 -23.05 -18.83
N ASP A 115 -19.30 -23.21 -19.78
CA ASP A 115 -17.94 -22.69 -19.70
C ASP A 115 -17.91 -21.15 -19.67
N ARG A 116 -18.75 -20.46 -20.45
CA ARG A 116 -18.81 -18.99 -20.46
C ARG A 116 -19.40 -18.44 -19.16
N TRP A 117 -20.40 -19.12 -18.62
CA TRP A 117 -20.96 -18.79 -17.30
C TRP A 117 -19.96 -19.02 -16.16
N ALA A 118 -19.16 -20.09 -16.25
CA ALA A 118 -18.07 -20.35 -15.32
C ALA A 118 -17.00 -19.24 -15.39
N VAL A 119 -16.54 -18.86 -16.58
CA VAL A 119 -15.59 -17.75 -16.77
C VAL A 119 -16.11 -16.43 -16.17
N LYS A 120 -17.39 -16.10 -16.37
CA LYS A 120 -18.02 -14.94 -15.72
C LYS A 120 -17.93 -15.06 -14.19
N ARG A 121 -18.26 -16.22 -13.65
CA ARG A 121 -18.24 -16.49 -12.21
C ARG A 121 -16.83 -16.39 -11.62
N GLU A 122 -15.82 -16.93 -12.30
CA GLU A 122 -14.42 -16.79 -11.93
C GLU A 122 -13.97 -15.33 -11.91
N GLY A 123 -14.41 -14.53 -12.89
CA GLY A 123 -14.15 -13.09 -12.90
C GLY A 123 -14.72 -12.36 -11.67
N GLU A 124 -15.95 -12.70 -11.27
CA GLU A 124 -16.59 -12.14 -10.05
C GLU A 124 -15.85 -12.55 -8.77
N ILE A 125 -15.45 -13.82 -8.67
CA ILE A 125 -14.67 -14.35 -7.54
C ILE A 125 -13.28 -13.71 -7.50
N GLY A 126 -12.62 -13.59 -8.66
CA GLY A 126 -11.32 -12.93 -8.81
C GLY A 126 -11.34 -11.47 -8.38
N LYS A 127 -12.39 -10.72 -8.73
CA LYS A 127 -12.64 -9.37 -8.21
C LYS A 127 -12.73 -9.38 -6.68
N THR A 128 -13.53 -10.29 -6.12
CA THR A 128 -13.74 -10.39 -4.66
C THR A 128 -12.44 -10.72 -3.95
N LEU A 129 -11.65 -11.67 -4.46
CA LEU A 129 -10.32 -12.02 -3.94
C LEU A 129 -9.36 -10.82 -3.95
N ALA A 130 -9.37 -10.01 -5.02
CA ALA A 130 -8.54 -8.81 -5.08
C ALA A 130 -8.97 -7.74 -4.07
N GLU A 131 -10.27 -7.59 -3.81
CA GLU A 131 -10.79 -6.72 -2.74
C GLU A 131 -10.38 -7.19 -1.34
N LEU A 132 -10.45 -8.50 -1.08
CA LEU A 132 -9.99 -9.09 0.18
C LEU A 132 -8.47 -8.95 0.34
N ALA A 133 -7.70 -9.13 -0.74
CA ALA A 133 -6.24 -8.95 -0.71
C ALA A 133 -5.84 -7.49 -0.44
N PHE A 134 -6.56 -6.51 -1.01
CA PHE A 134 -6.37 -5.09 -0.70
C PHE A 134 -6.67 -4.79 0.78
N THR A 135 -7.78 -5.35 1.29
CA THR A 135 -8.15 -5.21 2.71
C THR A 135 -7.09 -5.86 3.61
N TRP A 136 -6.57 -7.02 3.25
CA TRP A 136 -5.53 -7.72 4.00
C TRP A 136 -4.25 -6.90 4.07
N ALA A 137 -3.79 -6.37 2.94
CA ALA A 137 -2.62 -5.51 2.88
C ALA A 137 -2.78 -4.25 3.75
N ARG A 138 -3.98 -3.65 3.74
CA ARG A 138 -4.31 -2.51 4.59
C ARG A 138 -4.20 -2.85 6.08
N GLU A 139 -4.80 -3.95 6.53
CA GLU A 139 -4.74 -4.37 7.94
C GLU A 139 -3.31 -4.73 8.37
N GLN A 140 -2.53 -5.38 7.51
CA GLN A 140 -1.11 -5.67 7.76
C GLN A 140 -0.30 -4.38 7.93
N LEU A 141 -0.49 -3.40 7.04
CA LEU A 141 0.18 -2.11 7.15
C LEU A 141 -0.21 -1.38 8.44
N ILE A 142 -1.50 -1.35 8.80
CA ILE A 142 -1.96 -0.74 10.05
C ILE A 142 -1.29 -1.41 11.26
N SER A 143 -1.30 -2.74 11.31
CA SER A 143 -0.64 -3.51 12.38
C SER A 143 0.85 -3.21 12.48
N GLU A 144 1.53 -3.11 11.33
CA GLU A 144 2.94 -2.77 11.29
C GLU A 144 3.23 -1.34 11.78
N VAL A 145 2.41 -0.37 11.38
CA VAL A 145 2.52 1.02 11.86
C VAL A 145 2.35 1.07 13.38
N VAL A 146 1.32 0.39 13.91
CA VAL A 146 1.06 0.32 15.36
C VAL A 146 2.26 -0.29 16.10
N ALA A 147 2.79 -1.41 15.61
CA ALA A 147 3.93 -2.08 16.22
C ALA A 147 5.21 -1.21 16.18
N ARG A 148 5.49 -0.54 15.06
CA ARG A 148 6.67 0.34 14.92
C ARG A 148 6.53 1.62 15.75
N TRP A 149 5.35 2.23 15.76
CA TRP A 149 5.06 3.40 16.60
C TRP A 149 5.21 3.07 18.09
N GLY A 150 4.66 1.92 18.53
CA GLY A 150 4.81 1.44 19.91
C GLY A 150 6.27 1.19 20.30
N LYS A 151 7.07 0.58 19.40
CA LYS A 151 8.52 0.40 19.61
C LYS A 151 9.27 1.73 19.70
N ALA A 152 8.95 2.70 18.83
CA ALA A 152 9.56 4.03 18.86
C ALA A 152 9.22 4.78 20.15
N ARG A 153 7.97 4.66 20.61
CA ARG A 153 7.53 5.22 21.89
C ARG A 153 8.21 4.59 23.10
N ALA A 154 8.31 3.27 23.13
CA ALA A 154 9.02 2.56 24.19
C ALA A 154 10.50 2.97 24.24
N ALA A 155 11.14 3.13 23.08
CA ALA A 155 12.53 3.60 22.99
C ALA A 155 12.71 5.06 23.45
N GLU A 156 11.73 5.93 23.18
CA GLU A 156 11.73 7.31 23.68
C GLU A 156 11.63 7.36 25.21
N GLU A 157 10.73 6.58 25.81
CA GLU A 157 10.59 6.51 27.26
C GLU A 157 11.82 5.84 27.92
N ALA A 158 12.42 4.85 27.27
CA ALA A 158 13.68 4.26 27.71
C ALA A 158 14.83 5.28 27.68
N LEU A 159 14.91 6.13 26.66
CA LEU A 159 15.87 7.24 26.58
C LEU A 159 15.64 8.23 27.73
N ARG A 160 14.40 8.67 27.95
CA ARG A 160 14.05 9.57 29.08
C ARG A 160 14.44 8.98 30.43
N ALA A 161 14.23 7.67 30.63
CA ALA A 161 14.64 6.98 31.84
C ALA A 161 16.17 6.89 31.98
N ALA A 162 16.89 6.59 30.89
CA ALA A 162 18.34 6.53 30.88
C ALA A 162 18.99 7.89 31.15
N GLU A 163 18.46 8.98 30.58
CA GLU A 163 18.92 10.35 30.83
C GLU A 163 18.70 10.77 32.29
N LYS A 164 17.56 10.40 32.89
CA LYS A 164 17.33 10.61 34.33
C LYS A 164 18.32 9.82 35.19
N ARG A 165 18.62 8.57 34.84
CA ARG A 165 19.63 7.74 35.52
C ARG A 165 21.03 8.35 35.41
N LEU A 166 21.40 8.85 34.23
CA LEU A 166 22.66 9.55 34.01
C LEU A 166 22.77 10.79 34.92
N LYS A 167 21.73 11.63 34.96
CA LYS A 167 21.71 12.81 35.83
C LYS A 167 21.87 12.44 37.31
N ALA A 168 21.23 11.37 37.75
CA ALA A 168 21.38 10.85 39.12
C ALA A 168 22.81 10.37 39.39
N ALA A 169 23.40 9.61 38.45
CA ALA A 169 24.78 9.11 38.57
C ALA A 169 25.82 10.25 38.58
N GLN A 170 25.64 11.28 37.75
CA GLN A 170 26.47 12.50 37.77
C GLN A 170 26.40 13.22 39.11
N THR A 171 25.19 13.33 39.69
CA THR A 171 25.00 13.95 41.01
C THR A 171 25.69 13.13 42.10
N ALA A 172 25.58 11.81 42.07
CA ALA A 172 26.25 10.92 43.01
C ALA A 172 27.78 10.98 42.90
N ALA A 173 28.32 11.01 41.68
CA ALA A 173 29.75 11.15 41.43
C ALA A 173 30.28 12.50 41.95
N ARG A 174 29.52 13.59 41.74
CA ARG A 174 29.88 14.91 42.28
C ARG A 174 29.86 14.95 43.81
N ALA A 175 28.88 14.30 44.44
CA ALA A 175 28.85 14.18 45.90
C ALA A 175 30.02 13.35 46.45
N ALA A 176 30.41 12.27 45.77
CA ALA A 176 31.58 11.46 46.14
C ALA A 176 32.90 12.24 45.99
N GLU A 177 33.02 13.04 44.93
CA GLU A 177 34.17 13.94 44.72
C GLU A 177 34.31 14.94 45.86
N VAL A 178 33.22 15.61 46.25
CA VAL A 178 33.24 16.56 47.37
C VAL A 178 33.64 15.87 48.68
N ARG A 179 33.10 14.68 48.97
CA ARG A 179 33.48 13.91 50.18
C ARG A 179 34.95 13.52 50.20
N TYR A 180 35.51 13.13 49.06
CA TYR A 180 36.93 12.83 48.95
C TYR A 180 37.79 14.08 49.22
N GLN A 181 37.41 15.24 48.66
CA GLN A 181 38.11 16.50 48.87
C GLN A 181 38.06 17.01 50.32
N THR A 182 36.96 16.76 51.04
CA THR A 182 36.83 17.11 52.47
C THR A 182 37.42 16.06 53.41
N GLY A 183 38.01 14.98 52.89
CA GLY A 183 38.57 13.87 53.68
C GLY A 183 37.52 12.95 54.32
N ALA A 184 36.23 13.15 54.04
CA ALA A 184 35.12 12.34 54.55
C ALA A 184 34.78 11.11 53.68
N GLY A 185 35.54 10.86 52.61
CA GLY A 185 35.34 9.75 51.68
C GLY A 185 36.64 9.15 51.17
N THR A 186 36.58 7.94 50.63
CA THR A 186 37.78 7.20 50.20
C THR A 186 38.02 7.29 48.68
N LYS A 187 39.29 7.16 48.24
CA LYS A 187 39.63 7.16 46.81
C LYS A 187 38.94 6.03 46.02
N PRO A 188 38.81 4.79 46.55
CA PRO A 188 38.04 3.74 45.89
C PRO A 188 36.56 4.09 45.69
N GLU A 189 35.90 4.73 46.67
CA GLU A 189 34.51 5.19 46.53
C GLU A 189 34.33 6.21 45.40
N LEU A 190 35.27 7.15 45.27
CA LEU A 190 35.28 8.11 44.17
C LEU A 190 35.41 7.40 42.82
N LEU A 191 36.35 6.46 42.69
CA LEU A 191 36.55 5.71 41.46
C LEU A 191 35.32 4.86 41.10
N LEU A 192 34.69 4.23 42.09
CA LEU A 192 33.44 3.46 41.89
C LEU A 192 32.29 4.36 41.44
N ALA A 193 32.15 5.55 42.03
CA ALA A 193 31.11 6.50 41.63
C ALA A 193 31.33 7.03 40.20
N ARG A 194 32.58 7.32 39.83
CA ARG A 194 32.94 7.70 38.45
C ARG A 194 32.73 6.56 37.46
N ALA A 195 33.03 5.31 37.82
CA ALA A 195 32.76 4.14 36.99
C ALA A 195 31.25 3.99 36.72
N ARG A 196 30.40 4.09 37.75
CA ARG A 196 28.93 4.07 37.61
C ARG A 196 28.39 5.21 36.75
N GLN A 197 29.00 6.41 36.85
CA GLN A 197 28.66 7.51 35.94
C GLN A 197 28.97 7.13 34.49
N LYS A 198 30.14 6.56 34.21
CA LYS A 198 30.54 6.15 32.86
C LYS A 198 29.64 5.04 32.29
N GLU A 199 29.24 4.09 33.12
CA GLU A 199 28.23 3.07 32.74
C GLU A 199 26.89 3.71 32.38
N ALA A 200 26.42 4.68 33.18
CA ALA A 200 25.18 5.40 32.90
C ALA A 200 25.27 6.27 31.63
N GLU A 201 26.44 6.86 31.34
CA GLU A 201 26.72 7.60 30.10
C GLU A 201 26.61 6.67 28.88
N ALA A 202 27.24 5.49 28.95
CA ALA A 202 27.16 4.49 27.90
C ALA A 202 25.72 3.99 27.68
N ALA A 203 24.97 3.74 28.76
CA ALA A 203 23.58 3.32 28.68
C ALA A 203 22.67 4.39 28.05
N ALA A 204 22.87 5.67 28.38
CA ALA A 204 22.13 6.78 27.77
C ALA A 204 22.46 6.94 26.28
N PHE A 205 23.72 6.77 25.89
CA PHE A 205 24.12 6.78 24.48
C PHE A 205 23.46 5.63 23.70
N ALA A 206 23.49 4.40 24.24
CA ALA A 206 22.83 3.25 23.61
C ALA A 206 21.31 3.46 23.46
N ALA A 207 20.64 3.99 24.50
CA ALA A 207 19.21 4.29 24.43
C ALA A 207 18.88 5.37 23.38
N ARG A 208 19.75 6.37 23.23
CA ARG A 208 19.60 7.41 22.20
C ARG A 208 19.70 6.86 20.79
N GLU A 209 20.66 5.98 20.55
CA GLU A 209 20.79 5.30 19.26
C GLU A 209 19.61 4.38 18.96
N GLN A 210 19.11 3.65 19.96
CA GLN A 210 17.89 2.84 19.81
C GLN A 210 16.68 3.69 19.45
N TRP A 211 16.49 4.84 20.11
CA TRP A 211 15.42 5.78 19.75
C TRP A 211 15.60 6.32 18.33
N ARG A 212 16.82 6.71 17.94
CA ARG A 212 17.13 7.19 16.58
C ARG A 212 16.79 6.14 15.52
N LEU A 213 17.15 4.88 15.73
CA LEU A 213 16.85 3.78 14.81
C LEU A 213 15.35 3.47 14.75
N ALA A 214 14.67 3.44 15.91
CA ALA A 214 13.23 3.17 15.96
C ALA A 214 12.43 4.28 15.29
N ARG A 215 12.83 5.55 15.49
CA ARG A 215 12.29 6.72 14.82
C ARG A 215 12.50 6.64 13.31
N ALA A 216 13.73 6.39 12.84
CA ALA A 216 14.02 6.30 11.41
C ALA A 216 13.20 5.19 10.70
N ARG A 217 12.99 4.05 11.37
CA ARG A 217 12.12 2.97 10.85
C ARG A 217 10.65 3.35 10.76
N LEU A 218 10.17 4.21 11.65
CA LEU A 218 8.82 4.76 11.60
C LEU A 218 8.71 5.81 10.48
N GLU A 219 9.66 6.74 10.42
CA GLU A 219 9.75 7.78 9.38
C GLU A 219 9.77 7.18 7.97
N SER A 220 10.53 6.10 7.77
CA SER A 220 10.57 5.38 6.49
C SER A 220 9.22 4.79 6.08
N LEU A 221 8.37 4.42 7.04
CA LEU A 221 7.06 3.84 6.75
C LEU A 221 6.02 4.93 6.44
N ILE A 222 6.03 6.02 7.20
CA ILE A 222 5.04 7.11 7.06
C ILE A 222 5.43 8.16 6.01
N GLY A 223 6.70 8.21 5.58
CA GLY A 223 7.19 9.19 4.59
C GLY A 223 7.33 10.62 5.12
N ARG A 224 7.31 10.82 6.44
CA ARG A 224 7.40 12.12 7.12
C ARG A 224 8.40 12.03 8.27
N LYS A 225 9.14 13.12 8.51
CA LYS A 225 10.00 13.26 9.70
C LYS A 225 9.14 13.40 10.96
N VAL A 226 9.51 12.71 12.03
CA VAL A 226 8.77 12.69 13.30
C VAL A 226 9.57 13.36 14.40
N GLU A 227 9.22 14.58 14.79
CA GLU A 227 9.97 15.30 15.82
C GLU A 227 9.62 14.86 17.24
N ALA A 228 8.32 14.68 17.52
CA ALA A 228 7.80 14.22 18.79
C ALA A 228 6.66 13.22 18.58
N LEU A 229 6.56 12.23 19.46
CA LEU A 229 5.47 11.26 19.45
C LEU A 229 4.43 11.63 20.51
N GLY A 230 3.14 11.54 20.16
CA GLY A 230 2.02 11.81 21.06
C GLY A 230 1.71 10.68 22.02
N ALA A 231 0.88 10.93 23.03
CA ALA A 231 0.41 9.87 23.93
C ALA A 231 -0.30 8.76 23.13
N ALA A 232 -0.30 7.54 23.65
CA ALA A 232 -1.04 6.45 23.04
C ALA A 232 -2.53 6.65 23.33
N ASP A 233 -3.31 7.06 22.33
CA ASP A 233 -4.76 7.24 22.46
C ASP A 233 -5.56 5.93 22.30
N LEU A 234 -4.90 4.78 22.23
CA LEU A 234 -5.56 3.50 22.01
C LEU A 234 -5.81 2.75 23.33
N PRO A 235 -7.05 2.30 23.59
CA PRO A 235 -7.33 1.47 24.75
C PRO A 235 -6.62 0.13 24.62
N ILE A 236 -5.89 -0.26 25.68
CA ILE A 236 -5.19 -1.56 25.77
C ILE A 236 -6.18 -2.73 25.94
N ARG A 237 -7.47 -2.45 26.15
CA ARG A 237 -8.51 -3.47 26.38
C ARG A 237 -9.07 -3.96 25.06
N LEU A 238 -8.90 -5.26 24.79
CA LEU A 238 -9.61 -5.94 23.70
C LEU A 238 -11.12 -5.89 23.98
N PRO A 239 -11.95 -5.60 22.97
CA PRO A 239 -13.38 -5.57 23.13
C PRO A 239 -13.92 -6.99 23.41
N GLU A 240 -15.04 -7.08 24.13
CA GLU A 240 -15.65 -8.38 24.44
C GLU A 240 -16.09 -9.13 23.17
N GLY A 241 -16.04 -10.46 23.21
CA GLY A 241 -16.42 -11.31 22.07
C GLY A 241 -15.50 -11.18 20.84
N TRP A 242 -14.29 -10.62 20.97
CA TRP A 242 -13.36 -10.48 19.83
C TRP A 242 -12.98 -11.83 19.21
N VAL A 243 -12.94 -12.92 19.99
CA VAL A 243 -12.62 -14.27 19.50
C VAL A 243 -13.69 -14.78 18.55
N GLU A 244 -14.97 -14.64 18.91
CA GLU A 244 -16.08 -15.08 18.06
C GLU A 244 -16.16 -14.23 16.78
N ARG A 245 -15.99 -12.90 16.90
CA ARG A 245 -15.87 -12.03 15.72
C ARG A 245 -14.69 -12.43 14.82
N ALA A 246 -13.53 -12.75 15.40
CA ALA A 246 -12.38 -13.21 14.64
C ALA A 246 -12.63 -14.55 13.96
N ARG A 247 -13.40 -15.46 14.56
CA ARG A 247 -13.76 -16.74 13.95
C ARG A 247 -14.72 -16.57 12.77
N THR A 248 -15.74 -15.72 12.92
CA THR A 248 -16.75 -15.52 11.87
C THR A 248 -16.27 -14.61 10.75
N ASP A 249 -15.57 -13.53 11.08
CA ASP A 249 -15.18 -12.48 10.12
C ASP A 249 -13.70 -12.53 9.72
N ALA A 250 -12.97 -13.59 10.07
CA ALA A 250 -11.57 -13.77 9.69
C ALA A 250 -11.40 -13.57 8.18
N LEU A 251 -10.57 -12.59 7.83
CA LEU A 251 -10.27 -12.31 6.42
C LEU A 251 -9.62 -13.51 5.72
N SER A 252 -8.84 -14.30 6.46
CA SER A 252 -8.27 -15.57 5.99
C SER A 252 -9.34 -16.61 5.67
N ALA A 253 -10.37 -16.74 6.51
CA ALA A 253 -11.50 -17.65 6.26
C ALA A 253 -12.30 -17.21 5.03
N ARG A 254 -12.56 -15.90 4.88
CA ARG A 254 -13.21 -15.35 3.68
C ARG A 254 -12.40 -15.60 2.41
N ILE A 255 -11.09 -15.42 2.45
CA ILE A 255 -10.20 -15.73 1.32
C ILE A 255 -10.23 -17.22 1.00
N ALA A 256 -10.20 -18.10 2.01
CA ALA A 256 -10.27 -19.54 1.80
C ALA A 256 -11.59 -19.95 1.13
N HIS A 257 -12.72 -19.44 1.61
CA HIS A 257 -14.04 -19.72 1.03
C HIS A 257 -14.15 -19.21 -0.43
N GLN A 258 -13.53 -18.08 -0.76
CA GLN A 258 -13.49 -17.59 -2.14
C GLN A 258 -12.58 -18.42 -3.04
N LYS A 259 -11.48 -18.97 -2.51
CA LYS A 259 -10.62 -19.91 -3.26
C LYS A 259 -11.31 -21.24 -3.53
N GLU A 260 -12.11 -21.73 -2.60
CA GLU A 260 -12.95 -22.90 -2.81
C GLU A 260 -13.98 -22.65 -3.91
N ALA A 261 -14.71 -21.54 -3.84
CA ALA A 261 -15.65 -21.14 -4.89
C ALA A 261 -14.97 -20.99 -6.26
N LEU A 262 -13.72 -20.51 -6.29
CA LEU A 262 -12.93 -20.43 -7.52
C LEU A 262 -12.60 -21.82 -8.08
N ALA A 263 -12.22 -22.76 -7.21
CA ALA A 263 -11.95 -24.13 -7.60
C ALA A 263 -13.21 -24.81 -8.17
N GLU A 264 -14.37 -24.62 -7.52
CA GLU A 264 -15.66 -25.12 -8.03
C GLU A 264 -16.00 -24.53 -9.41
N ALA A 265 -15.80 -23.22 -9.59
CA ALA A 265 -16.04 -22.57 -10.88
C ALA A 265 -15.11 -23.13 -11.97
N SER A 266 -13.84 -23.41 -11.67
CA SER A 266 -12.91 -24.02 -12.63
C SER A 266 -13.29 -25.45 -13.01
N VAL A 267 -13.90 -26.20 -12.09
CA VAL A 267 -14.47 -27.53 -12.38
C VAL A 267 -15.66 -27.38 -13.33
N GLN A 268 -16.54 -26.39 -13.10
CA GLN A 268 -17.65 -26.10 -14.00
C GLN A 268 -17.19 -25.67 -15.40
N GLU A 269 -16.09 -24.91 -15.50
CA GLU A 269 -15.48 -24.56 -16.79
C GLU A 269 -15.03 -25.82 -17.53
N ALA A 270 -14.26 -26.68 -16.87
CA ALA A 270 -13.77 -27.93 -17.45
C ALA A 270 -14.91 -28.85 -17.91
N LEU A 271 -15.98 -28.96 -17.11
CA LEU A 271 -17.19 -29.70 -17.49
C LEU A 271 -17.91 -29.04 -18.67
N GLY A 272 -17.98 -27.72 -18.70
CA GLY A 272 -18.59 -26.95 -19.79
C GLY A 272 -17.87 -27.13 -21.12
N GLN A 273 -16.54 -27.28 -21.11
CA GLN A 273 -15.75 -27.59 -22.31
C GLN A 273 -15.98 -29.01 -22.84
N ALA A 274 -16.35 -29.96 -21.96
CA ALA A 274 -16.62 -31.34 -22.34
C ALA A 274 -18.05 -31.57 -22.86
N LEU A 275 -18.99 -30.65 -22.54
CA LEU A 275 -20.39 -30.73 -22.97
C LEU A 275 -20.61 -30.02 -24.31
N PRO A 276 -21.54 -30.51 -25.16
CA PRO A 276 -21.90 -29.80 -26.40
C PRO A 276 -22.53 -28.44 -26.06
N GLY A 277 -22.00 -27.37 -26.67
CA GLY A 277 -22.49 -26.00 -26.52
C GLY A 277 -23.36 -25.55 -27.70
N LEU A 278 -24.21 -24.57 -27.47
CA LEU A 278 -24.95 -23.85 -28.51
C LEU A 278 -24.46 -22.40 -28.55
N ASP A 279 -23.85 -22.02 -29.68
CA ASP A 279 -23.39 -20.67 -30.03
C ASP A 279 -24.39 -19.92 -30.92
#